data_AF-A0A504XS93-F1
#
_entry.id   AF-A0A504XS93-F1
#
_cell.length_a   1.000
_cell.length_b   1.000
_cell.length_c   1.000
_cell.angle_alpha   90.00
_cell.angle_beta   90.00
_cell.angle_gamma   90.00
#
_symmetry.space_group_name_H-M   'P 1'
#
loop_
_entity.id
_entity.type
_entity.pdbx_description
1 polymer ?
#
loop_
_entity_poly.entity_id
_entity_poly.type
_entity_poly.pdbx_seq_one_letter_code
_entity_poly.pdbx_strand_id
1 'polypeptide(L)'
;MSGLFNSYEEDFNDTVRGLREGCSKLQADIDAQSAHEKDPTRIYHPPPATGPLSRAQQLQVVQQSLSHAKDLLTSMMYEMTDLAPSEGAAAKEKVGAFRKICNGLDREVAQLRQSCNAADRTDLLRFGGSAAAGGTGDAFMTEADADTQAHRLLALQTTEKLQGGTSTLRKAEAYLAQTNSLGRESLNTLRTQTEQIAHVQEITNDVDAEISRARVLINQMQRTAIKHKIAAVAAMTTLFQAYEEEYRDGVRTIRDESEALRHSCDRKAAGYKAPPATGPGSRVQRGAHLTTVLAQVRELVNSMEYEANDLPAAHRQTAKERIAEYRTNLRTLEEGIAHLKADASAADRLDLLGDIERRKTGAGGANEAKDPGALDDATKAHRMAMLDNTAKFKDASGKLLQAERLLNDTETVGNEALTSLRYQTETMQHIQETTIAVDEEVSDARKIISGMQKVMIKHKLVLTAIIIVLLSLIFVAIYVSVAKNHRNSSSKSTEATGEPITSVAPSLSWLSSKLKQ
;
A
#
# COMPACT_ATOMS: atom_id res chain seq x y z
N MET A 1 3.79 -25.25 -26.48
CA MET A 1 5.17 -24.76 -26.25
C MET A 1 5.33 -23.51 -27.09
N SER A 2 6.05 -22.48 -26.61
CA SER A 2 6.36 -21.31 -27.44
C SER A 2 7.29 -21.70 -28.59
N GLY A 3 7.16 -21.06 -29.76
CA GLY A 3 8.07 -21.29 -30.88
C GLY A 3 9.52 -20.90 -30.57
N LEU A 4 9.70 -19.91 -29.70
CA LEU A 4 11.00 -19.44 -29.20
C LEU A 4 11.70 -20.51 -28.36
N PHE A 5 11.00 -21.14 -27.41
CA PHE A 5 11.58 -22.23 -26.60
C PHE A 5 12.09 -23.39 -27.48
N ASN A 6 11.35 -23.76 -28.53
CA ASN A 6 11.77 -24.81 -29.45
C ASN A 6 13.02 -24.40 -30.26
N SER A 7 13.15 -23.13 -30.67
CA SER A 7 14.35 -22.62 -31.33
C SER A 7 15.57 -22.72 -30.41
N TYR A 8 15.46 -22.23 -29.16
CA TYR A 8 16.54 -22.31 -28.19
C TYR A 8 16.92 -23.76 -27.83
N GLU A 9 15.96 -24.70 -27.88
CA GLU A 9 16.22 -26.13 -27.73
C GLU A 9 17.01 -26.70 -28.92
N GLU A 10 16.72 -26.30 -30.15
CA GLU A 10 17.48 -26.71 -31.35
C GLU A 10 18.91 -26.13 -31.33
N ASP A 11 19.04 -24.81 -31.10
CA ASP A 11 20.32 -24.11 -30.96
C ASP A 11 21.19 -24.70 -29.83
N PHE A 12 20.58 -25.08 -28.71
CA PHE A 12 21.27 -25.72 -27.59
C PHE A 12 21.81 -27.11 -27.95
N ASN A 13 21.02 -27.93 -28.64
CA ASN A 13 21.47 -29.27 -29.06
C ASN A 13 22.60 -29.18 -30.09
N ASP A 14 22.55 -28.21 -31.00
CA ASP A 14 23.60 -28.02 -32.01
C ASP A 14 24.90 -27.45 -31.44
N THR A 15 24.81 -26.51 -30.50
CA THR A 15 25.99 -26.00 -29.78
C THR A 15 26.62 -27.08 -28.89
N VAL A 16 25.83 -27.93 -28.22
CA VAL A 16 26.33 -29.10 -27.48
C VAL A 16 26.96 -30.17 -28.39
N ARG A 17 26.42 -30.37 -29.60
CA ARG A 17 26.99 -31.26 -30.62
C ARG A 17 28.37 -30.77 -31.07
N GLY A 18 28.48 -29.51 -31.51
CA GLY A 18 29.76 -28.90 -31.91
C GLY A 18 30.79 -28.85 -30.78
N LEU A 19 30.34 -28.61 -29.54
CA LEU A 19 31.18 -28.63 -28.34
C LEU A 19 31.79 -30.03 -28.09
N ARG A 20 31.00 -31.10 -28.20
CA ARG A 20 31.49 -32.49 -28.06
C ARG A 20 32.44 -32.89 -29.18
N GLU A 21 32.17 -32.47 -30.41
CA GLU A 21 33.10 -32.69 -31.53
C GLU A 21 34.43 -31.95 -31.32
N GLY A 22 34.41 -30.76 -30.71
CA GLY A 22 35.60 -30.06 -30.25
C GLY A 22 36.35 -30.87 -29.19
N CYS A 23 35.68 -31.20 -28.08
CA CYS A 23 36.25 -31.98 -26.97
C CYS A 23 36.90 -33.29 -27.44
N SER A 24 36.24 -34.02 -28.35
CA SER A 24 36.74 -35.25 -28.96
C SER A 24 38.03 -35.05 -29.77
N LYS A 25 38.15 -33.95 -30.54
CA LYS A 25 39.37 -33.61 -31.30
C LYS A 25 40.54 -33.30 -30.36
N LEU A 26 40.33 -32.47 -29.32
CA LEU A 26 41.39 -32.19 -28.33
C LEU A 26 41.79 -33.46 -27.56
N GLN A 27 40.85 -34.34 -27.21
CA GLN A 27 41.15 -35.61 -26.55
C GLN A 27 41.98 -36.53 -27.46
N ALA A 28 41.65 -36.63 -28.76
CA ALA A 28 42.43 -37.40 -29.72
C ALA A 28 43.87 -36.86 -29.88
N ASP A 29 44.06 -35.53 -29.88
CA ASP A 29 45.37 -34.89 -29.92
C ASP A 29 46.20 -35.12 -28.63
N ILE A 30 45.54 -35.30 -27.48
CA ILE A 30 46.18 -35.70 -26.21
C ILE A 30 46.53 -37.20 -26.23
N ASP A 31 45.60 -38.05 -26.66
CA ASP A 31 45.79 -39.49 -26.70
C ASP A 31 46.91 -39.90 -27.66
N ALA A 32 47.00 -39.25 -28.84
CA ALA A 32 48.06 -39.42 -29.80
C ALA A 32 49.44 -39.05 -29.23
N GLN A 33 49.53 -37.94 -28.49
CA GLN A 33 50.76 -37.55 -27.79
C GLN A 33 51.13 -38.57 -26.71
N SER A 34 50.18 -39.01 -25.87
CA SER A 34 50.43 -40.00 -24.82
C SER A 34 50.85 -41.36 -25.39
N ALA A 35 50.43 -41.69 -26.61
CA ALA A 35 50.87 -42.89 -27.32
C ALA A 35 52.33 -42.76 -27.80
N HIS A 36 52.75 -41.58 -28.25
CA HIS A 36 54.14 -41.27 -28.63
C HIS A 36 55.08 -40.99 -27.43
N GLU A 37 54.52 -40.78 -26.23
CA GLU A 37 55.26 -40.83 -24.97
C GLU A 37 55.55 -42.28 -24.55
N LYS A 38 54.60 -43.20 -24.76
CA LYS A 38 54.72 -44.63 -24.43
C LYS A 38 55.53 -45.42 -25.47
N ASP A 39 55.42 -45.07 -26.75
CA ASP A 39 56.15 -45.68 -27.86
C ASP A 39 56.77 -44.59 -28.76
N PRO A 40 58.09 -44.31 -28.60
CA PRO A 40 58.79 -43.32 -29.42
C PRO A 40 58.88 -43.65 -30.92
N THR A 41 58.49 -44.85 -31.37
CA THR A 41 58.48 -45.21 -32.80
C THR A 41 57.24 -44.68 -33.54
N ARG A 42 56.19 -44.31 -32.80
CA ARG A 42 54.93 -43.83 -33.36
C ARG A 42 55.02 -42.35 -33.75
N ILE A 43 54.96 -42.06 -35.05
CA ILE A 43 55.02 -40.68 -35.58
C ILE A 43 53.88 -39.83 -34.99
N TYR A 44 54.26 -38.74 -34.33
CA TYR A 44 53.38 -37.69 -33.82
C TYR A 44 53.99 -36.34 -34.16
N HIS A 45 53.16 -35.42 -34.65
CA HIS A 45 53.56 -34.04 -34.92
C HIS A 45 52.89 -33.13 -33.87
N PRO A 46 53.65 -32.36 -33.07
CA PRO A 46 53.04 -31.43 -32.13
C PRO A 46 52.25 -30.35 -32.89
N PRO A 47 51.04 -29.97 -32.43
CA PRO A 47 50.29 -28.89 -33.05
C PRO A 47 51.05 -27.56 -32.92
N PRO A 48 50.88 -26.62 -33.86
CA PRO A 48 51.65 -25.37 -33.84
C PRO A 48 51.28 -24.53 -32.62
N ALA A 49 52.28 -23.86 -32.02
CA ALA A 49 52.09 -23.04 -30.82
C ALA A 49 51.18 -21.81 -31.04
N THR A 50 50.92 -21.43 -32.29
CA THR A 50 50.00 -20.35 -32.68
C THR A 50 49.21 -20.73 -33.94
N GLY A 51 48.02 -20.15 -34.09
CA GLY A 51 47.14 -20.34 -35.27
C GLY A 51 46.00 -21.33 -35.06
N PRO A 52 45.13 -21.54 -36.08
CA PRO A 52 43.82 -22.17 -35.93
C PRO A 52 43.84 -23.66 -35.56
N LEU A 53 45.00 -24.33 -35.72
CA LEU A 53 45.20 -25.73 -35.31
C LEU A 53 45.85 -25.86 -33.92
N SER A 54 46.23 -24.74 -33.27
CA SER A 54 46.81 -24.76 -31.93
C SER A 54 45.78 -25.23 -30.89
N ARG A 55 46.20 -26.09 -29.95
CA ARG A 55 45.36 -26.56 -28.84
C ARG A 55 44.79 -25.40 -28.03
N ALA A 56 45.56 -24.34 -27.81
CA ALA A 56 45.11 -23.13 -27.13
C ALA A 56 43.91 -22.46 -27.83
N GLN A 57 43.95 -22.29 -29.16
CA GLN A 57 42.84 -21.71 -29.92
C GLN A 57 41.64 -22.66 -30.01
N GLN A 58 41.87 -23.97 -30.21
CA GLN A 58 40.79 -24.97 -30.20
C GLN A 58 40.07 -24.98 -28.82
N LEU A 59 40.83 -24.93 -27.73
CA LEU A 59 40.31 -24.87 -26.36
C LEU A 59 39.56 -23.57 -26.06
N GLN A 60 39.98 -22.44 -26.64
CA GLN A 60 39.24 -21.17 -26.55
C GLN A 60 37.89 -21.25 -27.26
N VAL A 61 37.82 -21.85 -28.46
CA VAL A 61 36.56 -22.08 -29.18
C VAL A 61 35.62 -23.00 -28.40
N VAL A 62 36.16 -24.06 -27.80
CA VAL A 62 35.44 -24.98 -26.88
C VAL A 62 34.91 -24.25 -25.63
N GLN A 63 35.66 -23.30 -25.06
CA GLN A 63 35.18 -22.48 -23.94
C GLN A 63 34.08 -21.50 -24.36
N GLN A 64 34.17 -20.92 -25.57
CA GLN A 64 33.18 -19.99 -26.11
C GLN A 64 31.85 -20.67 -26.48
N SER A 65 31.87 -21.89 -27.03
CA SER A 65 30.64 -22.66 -27.27
C SER A 65 30.02 -23.17 -25.97
N LEU A 66 30.82 -23.49 -24.95
CA LEU A 66 30.33 -23.80 -23.60
C LEU A 66 29.69 -22.59 -22.89
N SER A 67 30.19 -21.36 -23.06
CA SER A 67 29.50 -20.18 -22.53
C SER A 67 28.18 -19.95 -23.28
N HIS A 68 28.19 -19.98 -24.62
CA HIS A 68 26.98 -19.81 -25.43
C HIS A 68 25.88 -20.83 -25.08
N ALA A 69 26.23 -22.09 -24.81
CA ALA A 69 25.27 -23.11 -24.34
C ALA A 69 24.69 -22.79 -22.94
N LYS A 70 25.44 -22.14 -22.05
CA LYS A 70 24.94 -21.67 -20.74
C LYS A 70 24.04 -20.44 -20.88
N ASP A 71 24.34 -19.56 -21.83
CA ASP A 71 23.54 -18.39 -22.15
C ASP A 71 22.18 -18.81 -22.73
N LEU A 72 22.18 -19.73 -23.72
CA LEU A 72 20.97 -20.37 -24.26
C LEU A 72 20.12 -21.07 -23.17
N LEU A 73 20.77 -21.78 -22.25
CA LEU A 73 20.08 -22.39 -21.10
C LEU A 73 19.43 -21.35 -20.18
N THR A 74 20.05 -20.19 -20.04
CA THR A 74 19.53 -19.07 -19.23
C THR A 74 18.33 -18.42 -19.92
N SER A 75 18.39 -18.22 -21.25
CA SER A 75 17.23 -17.79 -22.06
C SER A 75 16.07 -18.78 -21.96
N MET A 76 16.33 -20.08 -22.08
CA MET A 76 15.31 -21.13 -21.89
C MET A 76 14.70 -21.11 -20.48
N MET A 77 15.43 -20.71 -19.43
CA MET A 77 14.89 -20.56 -18.08
C MET A 77 13.94 -19.37 -17.93
N TYR A 78 14.19 -18.26 -18.63
CA TYR A 78 13.27 -17.12 -18.64
C TYR A 78 11.98 -17.49 -19.38
N GLU A 79 12.07 -17.97 -20.63
CA GLU A 79 10.90 -18.46 -21.40
C GLU A 79 10.09 -19.52 -20.65
N MET A 80 10.74 -20.45 -19.94
CA MET A 80 10.06 -21.48 -19.13
C MET A 80 9.23 -20.90 -17.97
N THR A 81 9.55 -19.69 -17.51
CA THR A 81 8.84 -19.02 -16.41
C THR A 81 7.55 -18.35 -16.88
N ASP A 82 7.49 -17.93 -18.15
CA ASP A 82 6.31 -17.28 -18.76
C ASP A 82 5.32 -18.28 -19.40
N LEU A 83 5.66 -19.57 -19.45
CA LEU A 83 4.78 -20.63 -19.97
C LEU A 83 3.63 -21.00 -19.01
N ALA A 84 2.49 -21.36 -19.59
CA ALA A 84 1.33 -21.87 -18.86
C ALA A 84 1.69 -23.11 -18.00
N PRO A 85 1.09 -23.29 -16.80
CA PRO A 85 1.55 -24.27 -15.81
C PRO A 85 1.44 -25.74 -16.26
N SER A 86 0.63 -26.05 -17.28
CA SER A 86 0.57 -27.37 -17.92
C SER A 86 1.77 -27.65 -18.84
N GLU A 87 2.28 -26.65 -19.54
CA GLU A 87 3.43 -26.79 -20.45
C GLU A 87 4.77 -26.60 -19.70
N GLY A 88 4.80 -25.67 -18.73
CA GLY A 88 5.97 -25.37 -17.92
C GLY A 88 6.52 -26.58 -17.16
N ALA A 89 5.69 -27.58 -16.84
CA ALA A 89 6.13 -28.82 -16.23
C ALA A 89 7.09 -29.64 -17.13
N ALA A 90 6.74 -29.80 -18.42
CA ALA A 90 7.58 -30.51 -19.38
C ALA A 90 8.83 -29.70 -19.76
N ALA A 91 8.69 -28.38 -19.92
CA ALA A 91 9.83 -27.49 -20.15
C ALA A 91 10.83 -27.52 -18.98
N LYS A 92 10.35 -27.59 -17.73
CA LYS A 92 11.18 -27.70 -16.53
C LYS A 92 11.96 -29.01 -16.45
N GLU A 93 11.41 -30.11 -16.93
CA GLU A 93 12.13 -31.39 -17.04
C GLU A 93 13.26 -31.29 -18.09
N LYS A 94 12.95 -30.76 -19.29
CA LYS A 94 13.96 -30.52 -20.34
C LYS A 94 15.10 -29.61 -19.88
N VAL A 95 14.79 -28.44 -19.34
CA VAL A 95 15.78 -27.49 -18.80
C VAL A 95 16.58 -28.13 -17.65
N GLY A 96 15.95 -28.98 -16.84
CA GLY A 96 16.63 -29.80 -15.82
C GLY A 96 17.62 -30.82 -16.40
N ALA A 97 17.32 -31.41 -17.56
CA ALA A 97 18.23 -32.30 -18.29
C ALA A 97 19.37 -31.51 -18.96
N PHE A 98 19.08 -30.40 -19.64
CA PHE A 98 20.08 -29.51 -20.24
C PHE A 98 21.05 -28.96 -19.19
N ARG A 99 20.58 -28.61 -17.98
CA ARG A 99 21.45 -28.19 -16.87
C ARG A 99 22.40 -29.30 -16.42
N LYS A 100 21.95 -30.56 -16.38
CA LYS A 100 22.82 -31.71 -16.08
C LYS A 100 23.88 -31.90 -17.18
N ILE A 101 23.51 -31.71 -18.45
CA ILE A 101 24.41 -31.80 -19.60
C ILE A 101 25.48 -30.70 -19.55
N CYS A 102 25.11 -29.42 -19.35
CA CYS A 102 26.06 -28.33 -19.15
C CYS A 102 27.02 -28.58 -17.99
N ASN A 103 26.51 -29.05 -16.85
CA ASN A 103 27.33 -29.33 -15.66
C ASN A 103 28.25 -30.55 -15.84
N GLY A 104 27.97 -31.44 -16.80
CA GLY A 104 28.88 -32.50 -17.24
C GLY A 104 29.99 -31.95 -18.14
N LEU A 105 29.59 -31.24 -19.20
CA LEU A 105 30.49 -30.64 -20.18
C LEU A 105 31.45 -29.62 -19.55
N ASP A 106 31.01 -28.86 -18.54
CA ASP A 106 31.86 -27.92 -17.79
C ASP A 106 33.02 -28.63 -17.08
N ARG A 107 32.78 -29.83 -16.54
CA ARG A 107 33.81 -30.66 -15.91
C ARG A 107 34.72 -31.32 -16.94
N GLU A 108 34.15 -31.78 -18.05
CA GLU A 108 34.88 -32.36 -19.19
C GLU A 108 35.85 -31.34 -19.80
N VAL A 109 35.38 -30.12 -20.08
CA VAL A 109 36.20 -29.00 -20.58
C VAL A 109 37.23 -28.53 -19.55
N ALA A 110 36.93 -28.56 -18.26
CA ALA A 110 37.91 -28.26 -17.21
C ALA A 110 39.03 -29.32 -17.13
N GLN A 111 38.68 -30.61 -17.25
CA GLN A 111 39.65 -31.71 -17.30
C GLN A 111 40.50 -31.64 -18.58
N LEU A 112 39.87 -31.45 -19.75
CA LEU A 112 40.56 -31.24 -21.02
C LEU A 112 41.51 -30.03 -20.96
N ARG A 113 41.08 -28.90 -20.38
CA ARG A 113 41.94 -27.73 -20.16
C ARG A 113 43.18 -28.08 -19.34
N GLN A 114 43.04 -28.87 -18.27
CA GLN A 114 44.20 -29.30 -17.47
C GLN A 114 45.13 -30.22 -18.28
N SER A 115 44.57 -31.17 -19.03
CA SER A 115 45.31 -32.08 -19.90
C SER A 115 46.05 -31.36 -21.03
N CYS A 116 45.41 -30.42 -21.74
CA CYS A 116 46.05 -29.60 -22.78
C CYS A 116 47.23 -28.78 -22.24
N ASN A 117 47.09 -28.17 -21.05
CA ASN A 117 48.19 -27.41 -20.44
C ASN A 117 49.38 -28.31 -20.02
N ALA A 118 49.12 -29.56 -19.65
CA ALA A 118 50.18 -30.54 -19.40
C ALA A 118 50.84 -31.03 -20.70
N ALA A 119 50.02 -31.32 -21.71
CA ALA A 119 50.40 -31.73 -23.06
C ALA A 119 51.28 -30.71 -23.79
N ASP A 120 50.91 -29.43 -23.76
CA ASP A 120 51.68 -28.35 -24.38
C ASP A 120 53.00 -28.09 -23.61
N ARG A 121 53.00 -28.26 -22.29
CA ARG A 121 54.23 -28.21 -21.48
C ARG A 121 55.21 -29.34 -21.85
N THR A 122 54.74 -30.57 -22.05
CA THR A 122 55.62 -31.68 -22.44
C THR A 122 56.10 -31.57 -23.88
N ASP A 123 55.27 -31.10 -24.82
CA ASP A 123 55.72 -30.84 -26.21
C ASP A 123 56.74 -29.70 -26.28
N LEU A 124 56.55 -28.60 -25.53
CA LEU A 124 57.54 -27.52 -25.46
C LEU A 124 58.89 -27.99 -24.89
N LEU A 125 58.88 -28.84 -23.87
CA LEU A 125 60.10 -29.44 -23.30
C LEU A 125 60.78 -30.44 -24.24
N ARG A 126 60.02 -31.15 -25.08
CA ARG A 126 60.54 -32.17 -26.00
C ARG A 126 61.03 -31.61 -27.34
N PHE A 127 60.43 -30.53 -27.84
CA PHE A 127 60.70 -29.98 -29.18
C PHE A 127 61.28 -28.55 -29.20
N GLY A 128 61.18 -27.78 -28.11
CA GLY A 128 61.57 -26.36 -28.09
C GLY A 128 63.08 -26.05 -28.11
N GLY A 129 63.95 -27.05 -27.94
CA GLY A 129 65.39 -26.82 -27.70
C GLY A 129 66.30 -26.68 -28.92
N SER A 130 65.84 -26.98 -30.14
CA SER A 130 66.73 -27.29 -31.26
C SER A 130 67.24 -26.09 -32.10
N ALA A 131 66.90 -24.85 -31.75
CA ALA A 131 67.06 -23.70 -32.64
C ALA A 131 68.33 -22.84 -32.46
N ALA A 132 69.19 -23.14 -31.47
CA ALA A 132 70.20 -22.18 -30.97
C ALA A 132 71.63 -22.73 -30.82
N ALA A 133 72.02 -23.76 -31.58
CA ALA A 133 73.37 -24.34 -31.51
C ALA A 133 73.92 -24.76 -32.89
N GLY A 134 74.64 -23.85 -33.55
CA GLY A 134 75.34 -24.14 -34.81
C GLY A 134 75.94 -22.89 -35.46
N GLY A 135 77.25 -22.66 -35.27
CA GLY A 135 77.93 -21.48 -35.82
C GLY A 135 79.36 -21.31 -35.30
N THR A 136 80.31 -22.05 -35.87
CA THR A 136 81.76 -21.92 -35.60
C THR A 136 82.43 -21.06 -36.67
N GLY A 137 83.25 -20.09 -36.28
CA GLY A 137 84.07 -19.30 -37.22
C GLY A 137 84.98 -18.31 -36.49
N ASP A 138 86.27 -18.59 -36.46
CA ASP A 138 87.33 -17.75 -35.88
C ASP A 138 88.07 -16.99 -37.00
N ALA A 139 88.09 -15.65 -36.94
CA ALA A 139 88.89 -14.81 -37.84
C ALA A 139 89.09 -13.36 -37.37
N PHE A 140 90.33 -12.89 -37.49
CA PHE A 140 90.73 -11.50 -37.81
C PHE A 140 90.48 -10.35 -36.79
N MET A 141 91.26 -10.36 -35.69
CA MET A 141 91.47 -9.19 -34.83
C MET A 141 92.54 -8.23 -35.39
N THR A 142 92.15 -7.26 -36.24
CA THR A 142 93.01 -6.07 -36.52
C THR A 142 92.29 -4.77 -36.90
N GLU A 143 90.98 -4.79 -37.17
CA GLU A 143 90.18 -3.59 -37.52
C GLU A 143 89.08 -3.28 -36.47
N ALA A 144 89.10 -4.03 -35.35
CA ALA A 144 87.97 -4.17 -34.45
C ALA A 144 87.67 -2.97 -33.54
N ASP A 145 88.60 -2.05 -33.29
CA ASP A 145 88.41 -1.02 -32.24
C ASP A 145 87.34 0.03 -32.59
N ALA A 146 87.17 0.38 -33.87
CA ALA A 146 86.14 1.33 -34.30
C ALA A 146 84.75 0.70 -34.17
N ASP A 147 84.54 -0.48 -34.75
CA ASP A 147 83.26 -1.18 -34.70
C ASP A 147 82.93 -1.71 -33.29
N THR A 148 83.93 -2.13 -32.49
CA THR A 148 83.69 -2.50 -31.08
C THR A 148 83.29 -1.30 -30.23
N GLN A 149 83.80 -0.10 -30.52
CA GLN A 149 83.33 1.13 -29.88
C GLN A 149 81.93 1.52 -30.36
N ALA A 150 81.62 1.40 -31.67
CA ALA A 150 80.28 1.62 -32.20
C ALA A 150 79.26 0.64 -31.62
N HIS A 151 79.60 -0.65 -31.55
CA HIS A 151 78.80 -1.70 -30.91
C HIS A 151 78.66 -1.48 -29.40
N ARG A 152 79.70 -1.00 -28.69
CA ARG A 152 79.60 -0.63 -27.27
C ARG A 152 78.67 0.57 -27.05
N LEU A 153 78.72 1.59 -27.91
CA LEU A 153 77.81 2.75 -27.84
C LEU A 153 76.37 2.35 -28.19
N LEU A 154 76.17 1.51 -29.21
CA LEU A 154 74.86 0.93 -29.52
C LEU A 154 74.33 0.04 -28.39
N ALA A 155 75.19 -0.77 -27.76
CA ALA A 155 74.82 -1.60 -26.61
C ALA A 155 74.45 -0.75 -25.38
N LEU A 156 75.15 0.37 -25.14
CA LEU A 156 74.76 1.33 -24.10
C LEU A 156 73.43 2.01 -24.43
N GLN A 157 73.22 2.45 -25.67
CA GLN A 157 71.96 3.09 -26.08
C GLN A 157 70.76 2.13 -26.08
N THR A 158 70.95 0.84 -26.42
CA THR A 158 69.90 -0.18 -26.29
C THR A 158 69.65 -0.56 -24.83
N THR A 159 70.69 -0.60 -23.99
CA THR A 159 70.57 -0.78 -22.54
C THR A 159 69.81 0.38 -21.89
N GLU A 160 70.09 1.63 -22.28
CA GLU A 160 69.36 2.81 -21.81
C GLU A 160 67.88 2.75 -22.24
N LYS A 161 67.59 2.38 -23.49
CA LYS A 161 66.21 2.18 -23.98
C LYS A 161 65.50 1.04 -23.23
N LEU A 162 66.20 -0.04 -22.90
CA LEU A 162 65.70 -1.14 -22.06
C LEU A 162 65.48 -0.71 -20.59
N GLN A 163 66.34 0.14 -20.04
CA GLN A 163 66.19 0.71 -18.70
C GLN A 163 65.00 1.68 -18.64
N GLY A 164 64.81 2.51 -19.68
CA GLY A 164 63.62 3.31 -19.88
C GLY A 164 62.36 2.45 -19.96
N GLY A 165 62.35 1.43 -20.83
CA GLY A 165 61.24 0.51 -21.02
C GLY A 165 60.89 -0.33 -19.79
N THR A 166 61.88 -0.76 -19.01
CA THR A 166 61.63 -1.45 -17.72
C THR A 166 61.13 -0.48 -16.64
N SER A 167 61.54 0.79 -16.65
CA SER A 167 61.00 1.80 -15.75
C SER A 167 59.52 2.14 -16.04
N THR A 168 59.10 2.13 -17.31
CA THR A 168 57.69 2.32 -17.68
C THR A 168 56.87 1.06 -17.43
N LEU A 169 57.41 -0.14 -17.68
CA LEU A 169 56.80 -1.42 -17.28
C LEU A 169 56.54 -1.48 -15.77
N ARG A 170 57.52 -1.08 -14.94
CA ARG A 170 57.38 -1.07 -13.47
C ARG A 170 56.37 -0.03 -12.97
N LYS A 171 56.21 1.09 -13.68
CA LYS A 171 55.12 2.06 -13.43
C LYS A 171 53.76 1.47 -13.83
N ALA A 172 53.67 0.79 -14.97
CA ALA A 172 52.45 0.11 -15.41
C ALA A 172 52.05 -1.02 -14.44
N GLU A 173 53.01 -1.80 -13.95
CA GLU A 173 52.83 -2.82 -12.91
C GLU A 173 52.27 -2.20 -11.60
N ALA A 174 52.81 -1.05 -11.16
CA ALA A 174 52.30 -0.33 -10.00
C ALA A 174 50.86 0.18 -10.21
N TYR A 175 50.54 0.74 -11.39
CA TYR A 175 49.16 1.13 -11.72
C TYR A 175 48.22 -0.07 -11.79
N LEU A 176 48.63 -1.19 -12.38
CA LEU A 176 47.83 -2.43 -12.42
C LEU A 176 47.59 -2.99 -11.02
N ALA A 177 48.58 -2.94 -10.12
CA ALA A 177 48.42 -3.32 -8.72
C ALA A 177 47.41 -2.39 -8.01
N GLN A 178 47.53 -1.08 -8.19
CA GLN A 178 46.60 -0.08 -7.63
C GLN A 178 45.16 -0.29 -8.14
N THR A 179 44.97 -0.50 -9.43
CA THR A 179 43.66 -0.81 -10.04
C THR A 179 43.10 -2.14 -9.52
N ASN A 180 43.94 -3.14 -9.26
CA ASN A 180 43.52 -4.43 -8.71
C ASN A 180 43.07 -4.30 -7.24
N SER A 181 43.75 -3.48 -6.42
CA SER A 181 43.26 -3.15 -5.07
C SER A 181 41.95 -2.34 -5.10
N LEU A 182 41.82 -1.34 -5.98
CA LEU A 182 40.59 -0.54 -6.09
C LEU A 182 39.41 -1.39 -6.60
N GLY A 183 39.65 -2.32 -7.53
CA GLY A 183 38.65 -3.28 -7.98
C GLY A 183 38.20 -4.23 -6.86
N ARG A 184 39.12 -4.68 -5.99
CA ARG A 184 38.79 -5.48 -4.80
C ARG A 184 37.98 -4.68 -3.77
N GLU A 185 38.32 -3.41 -3.56
CA GLU A 185 37.57 -2.51 -2.68
C GLU A 185 36.15 -2.27 -3.22
N SER A 186 36.02 -1.95 -4.50
CA SER A 186 34.72 -1.82 -5.18
C SER A 186 33.87 -3.11 -5.09
N LEU A 187 34.46 -4.28 -5.31
CA LEU A 187 33.75 -5.56 -5.15
C LEU A 187 33.31 -5.83 -3.69
N ASN A 188 34.11 -5.43 -2.70
CA ASN A 188 33.70 -5.52 -1.29
C ASN A 188 32.54 -4.57 -0.98
N THR A 189 32.56 -3.34 -1.49
CA THR A 189 31.47 -2.35 -1.33
C THR A 189 30.19 -2.81 -2.04
N LEU A 190 30.28 -3.34 -3.26
CA LEU A 190 29.14 -3.93 -3.96
C LEU A 190 28.57 -5.14 -3.21
N ARG A 191 29.43 -5.94 -2.56
CA ARG A 191 28.99 -7.04 -1.69
C ARG A 191 28.23 -6.53 -0.46
N THR A 192 28.77 -5.56 0.28
CA THR A 192 28.08 -5.03 1.47
C THR A 192 26.79 -4.30 1.12
N GLN A 193 26.73 -3.60 -0.02
CA GLN A 193 25.48 -3.08 -0.59
C GLN A 193 24.48 -4.19 -0.93
N THR A 194 24.93 -5.31 -1.51
CA THR A 194 24.05 -6.46 -1.80
C THR A 194 23.48 -7.08 -0.52
N GLU A 195 24.29 -7.21 0.53
CA GLU A 195 23.86 -7.71 1.85
C GLU A 195 22.90 -6.72 2.54
N GLN A 196 23.11 -5.41 2.39
CA GLN A 196 22.19 -4.37 2.87
C GLN A 196 20.85 -4.37 2.12
N ILE A 197 20.86 -4.50 0.79
CA ILE A 197 19.64 -4.57 -0.03
C ILE A 197 18.81 -5.80 0.35
N ALA A 198 19.44 -6.95 0.60
CA ALA A 198 18.76 -8.15 1.09
C ALA A 198 18.08 -7.92 2.46
N HIS A 199 18.74 -7.22 3.38
CA HIS A 199 18.17 -6.89 4.69
C HIS A 199 17.02 -5.87 4.60
N VAL A 200 17.13 -4.85 3.72
CA VAL A 200 16.03 -3.92 3.43
C VAL A 200 14.82 -4.66 2.82
N GLN A 201 15.04 -5.64 1.95
CA GLN A 201 13.97 -6.49 1.43
C GLN A 201 13.33 -7.34 2.54
N GLU A 202 14.10 -7.91 3.46
CA GLU A 202 13.56 -8.65 4.62
C GLU A 202 12.64 -7.76 5.49
N ILE A 203 13.11 -6.56 5.86
CA ILE A 203 12.32 -5.57 6.63
C ILE A 203 11.05 -5.17 5.85
N THR A 204 11.17 -4.90 4.55
CA THR A 204 10.02 -4.50 3.71
C THR A 204 8.93 -5.58 3.71
N ASN A 205 9.32 -6.86 3.64
CA ASN A 205 8.36 -7.97 3.66
C ASN A 205 7.63 -8.12 5.02
N ASP A 206 8.29 -7.88 6.16
CA ASP A 206 7.60 -7.92 7.46
C ASP A 206 6.72 -6.67 7.67
N VAL A 207 7.15 -5.49 7.20
CA VAL A 207 6.31 -4.28 7.18
C VAL A 207 5.05 -4.49 6.33
N ASP A 208 5.15 -5.10 5.14
CA ASP A 208 3.97 -5.44 4.34
C ASP A 208 3.07 -6.48 5.04
N ALA A 209 3.67 -7.47 5.72
CA ALA A 209 2.93 -8.43 6.54
C ALA A 209 2.17 -7.73 7.68
N GLU A 210 2.77 -6.75 8.36
CA GLU A 210 2.10 -5.94 9.39
C GLU A 210 1.04 -4.99 8.82
N ILE A 211 1.29 -4.33 7.69
CA ILE A 211 0.30 -3.49 6.98
C ILE A 211 -0.91 -4.35 6.59
N SER A 212 -0.72 -5.60 6.17
CA SER A 212 -1.82 -6.52 5.88
C SER A 212 -2.66 -6.83 7.14
N ARG A 213 -2.01 -7.10 8.29
CA ARG A 213 -2.67 -7.33 9.60
C ARG A 213 -3.44 -6.08 10.04
N ALA A 214 -2.83 -4.89 9.94
CA ALA A 214 -3.46 -3.62 10.25
C ALA A 214 -4.68 -3.35 9.37
N ARG A 215 -4.59 -3.60 8.05
CA ARG A 215 -5.70 -3.47 7.10
C ARG A 215 -6.86 -4.41 7.45
N VAL A 216 -6.59 -5.64 7.88
CA VAL A 216 -7.62 -6.57 8.38
C VAL A 216 -8.27 -6.06 9.66
N LEU A 217 -7.49 -5.59 10.63
CA LEU A 217 -8.02 -5.03 11.89
C LEU A 217 -8.88 -3.78 11.66
N ILE A 218 -8.45 -2.85 10.79
CA ILE A 218 -9.22 -1.65 10.42
C ILE A 218 -10.55 -2.05 9.76
N ASN A 219 -10.55 -3.02 8.84
CA ASN A 219 -11.79 -3.54 8.22
C ASN A 219 -12.73 -4.19 9.25
N GLN A 220 -12.21 -4.94 10.23
CA GLN A 220 -13.02 -5.49 11.32
C GLN A 220 -13.60 -4.37 12.20
N MET A 221 -12.78 -3.39 12.60
CA MET A 221 -13.21 -2.26 13.43
C MET A 221 -14.26 -1.41 12.71
N GLN A 222 -14.07 -1.05 11.44
CA GLN A 222 -15.07 -0.35 10.62
C GLN A 222 -16.39 -1.14 10.53
N ARG A 223 -16.35 -2.46 10.28
CA ARG A 223 -17.56 -3.30 10.26
C ARG A 223 -18.29 -3.30 11.61
N THR A 224 -17.57 -3.32 12.74
CA THR A 224 -18.22 -3.20 14.06
C THR A 224 -18.77 -1.80 14.32
N ALA A 225 -18.03 -0.74 13.98
CA ALA A 225 -18.47 0.65 14.16
C ALA A 225 -19.69 0.99 13.31
N ILE A 226 -19.76 0.50 12.06
CA ILE A 226 -20.94 0.62 11.20
C ILE A 226 -22.14 -0.12 11.79
N LYS A 227 -21.96 -1.35 12.28
CA LYS A 227 -23.04 -2.10 12.96
C LYS A 227 -23.55 -1.37 14.20
N HIS A 228 -22.67 -0.85 15.06
CA HIS A 228 -23.06 -0.09 16.25
C HIS A 228 -23.75 1.24 15.90
N LYS A 229 -23.29 1.95 14.85
CA LYS A 229 -23.98 3.14 14.33
C LYS A 229 -25.38 2.81 13.82
N ILE A 230 -25.54 1.77 13.00
CA ILE A 230 -26.86 1.34 12.49
C ILE A 230 -27.80 0.95 13.64
N ALA A 231 -27.30 0.21 14.64
CA ALA A 231 -28.09 -0.18 15.82
C ALA A 231 -28.52 1.04 16.66
N ALA A 232 -27.63 2.02 16.87
CA ALA A 232 -27.96 3.25 17.58
C ALA A 232 -28.99 4.10 16.82
N VAL A 233 -28.85 4.22 15.49
CA VAL A 233 -29.82 4.93 14.64
C VAL A 233 -31.18 4.25 14.67
N ALA A 234 -31.23 2.91 14.59
CA ALA A 234 -32.47 2.15 14.70
C ALA A 234 -33.17 2.42 16.04
N ALA A 235 -32.44 2.37 17.15
CA ALA A 235 -32.96 2.67 18.48
C ALA A 235 -33.53 4.10 18.59
N MET A 236 -32.80 5.11 18.10
CA MET A 236 -33.28 6.49 18.08
C MET A 236 -34.53 6.65 17.19
N THR A 237 -34.60 5.97 16.03
CA THR A 237 -35.83 6.02 15.21
C THR A 237 -37.03 5.34 15.86
N THR A 238 -36.84 4.26 16.63
CA THR A 238 -37.95 3.65 17.39
C THR A 238 -38.41 4.51 18.57
N LEU A 239 -37.50 5.26 19.20
CA LEU A 239 -37.86 6.15 20.31
C LEU A 239 -38.54 7.43 19.80
N PHE A 240 -38.08 7.98 18.68
CA PHE A 240 -38.77 9.07 17.97
C PHE A 240 -40.19 8.66 17.50
N GLN A 241 -40.39 7.40 17.11
CA GLN A 241 -41.72 6.87 16.78
C GLN A 241 -42.65 6.81 18.00
N ALA A 242 -42.14 6.47 19.19
CA ALA A 242 -42.93 6.50 20.42
C ALA A 242 -43.39 7.93 20.76
N TYR A 243 -42.53 8.94 20.60
CA TYR A 243 -42.91 10.35 20.77
C TYR A 243 -43.89 10.84 19.69
N GLU A 244 -43.80 10.37 18.44
CA GLU A 244 -44.84 10.64 17.43
C GLU A 244 -46.20 10.02 17.80
N GLU A 245 -46.24 8.91 18.55
CA GLU A 245 -47.48 8.28 19.02
C GLU A 245 -48.06 9.05 20.23
N GLU A 246 -47.24 9.37 21.23
CA GLU A 246 -47.63 10.18 22.40
C GLU A 246 -48.12 11.58 21.99
N TYR A 247 -47.48 12.21 20.99
CA TYR A 247 -47.92 13.49 20.45
C TYR A 247 -49.30 13.40 19.79
N ARG A 248 -49.59 12.31 19.06
CA ARG A 248 -50.91 12.10 18.43
C ARG A 248 -52.00 11.92 19.46
N ASP A 249 -51.71 11.25 20.58
CA ASP A 249 -52.69 11.04 21.66
C ASP A 249 -52.93 12.33 22.48
N GLY A 250 -51.86 13.08 22.76
CA GLY A 250 -51.96 14.42 23.34
C GLY A 250 -52.77 15.40 22.48
N VAL A 251 -52.61 15.37 21.15
CA VAL A 251 -53.42 16.19 20.23
C VAL A 251 -54.87 15.73 20.13
N ARG A 252 -55.16 14.42 20.28
CA ARG A 252 -56.54 13.90 20.35
C ARG A 252 -57.24 14.36 21.63
N THR A 253 -56.64 14.11 22.79
CA THR A 253 -57.21 14.52 24.09
C THR A 253 -57.41 16.04 24.18
N ILE A 254 -56.49 16.84 23.63
CA ILE A 254 -56.67 18.28 23.45
C ILE A 254 -57.89 18.62 22.57
N ARG A 255 -58.09 17.91 21.45
CA ARG A 255 -59.24 18.14 20.57
C ARG A 255 -60.55 17.79 21.28
N ASP A 256 -60.63 16.60 21.86
CA ASP A 256 -61.85 16.06 22.48
C ASP A 256 -62.32 16.96 23.64
N GLU A 257 -61.41 17.41 24.51
CA GLU A 257 -61.74 18.40 25.55
C GLU A 257 -62.01 19.81 24.99
N SER A 258 -61.43 20.20 23.86
CA SER A 258 -61.78 21.48 23.20
C SER A 258 -63.18 21.47 22.60
N GLU A 259 -63.63 20.33 22.07
CA GLU A 259 -64.99 20.13 21.55
C GLU A 259 -66.00 20.01 22.69
N ALA A 260 -65.66 19.32 23.79
CA ALA A 260 -66.45 19.34 25.01
C ALA A 260 -66.58 20.75 25.62
N LEU A 261 -65.50 21.55 25.61
CA LEU A 261 -65.53 22.94 26.08
C LEU A 261 -66.40 23.83 25.16
N ARG A 262 -66.30 23.67 23.82
CA ARG A 262 -67.18 24.34 22.85
C ARG A 262 -68.66 24.06 23.12
N HIS A 263 -69.04 22.78 23.24
CA HIS A 263 -70.41 22.40 23.58
C HIS A 263 -70.88 22.94 24.93
N SER A 264 -69.97 23.17 25.90
CA SER A 264 -70.29 23.82 27.17
C SER A 264 -70.52 25.34 27.08
N CYS A 265 -70.11 25.97 25.97
CA CYS A 265 -70.31 27.38 25.67
C CYS A 265 -71.48 27.65 24.70
N ASP A 266 -71.93 26.65 23.93
CA ASP A 266 -73.03 26.74 22.96
C ASP A 266 -74.41 26.94 23.61
N ARG A 267 -74.67 28.18 24.06
CA ARG A 267 -75.93 28.68 24.68
C ARG A 267 -77.18 28.53 23.79
N LYS A 268 -77.05 28.00 22.56
CA LYS A 268 -78.10 27.79 21.55
C LYS A 268 -78.50 26.32 21.34
N ALA A 269 -77.81 25.35 21.94
CA ALA A 269 -78.13 23.94 21.79
C ALA A 269 -79.42 23.55 22.53
N ALA A 270 -80.24 22.67 21.93
CA ALA A 270 -81.60 22.31 22.39
C ALA A 270 -81.67 21.47 23.69
N GLY A 271 -80.62 21.49 24.51
CA GLY A 271 -80.52 20.80 25.79
C GLY A 271 -79.50 21.43 26.75
N TYR A 272 -79.19 22.72 26.56
CA TYR A 272 -78.17 23.44 27.35
C TYR A 272 -78.51 23.43 28.85
N LYS A 273 -77.69 22.70 29.63
CA LYS A 273 -77.67 22.74 31.09
C LYS A 273 -76.40 23.46 31.52
N ALA A 274 -76.54 24.54 32.31
CA ALA A 274 -75.40 25.30 32.79
C ALA A 274 -74.41 24.38 33.55
N PRO A 275 -73.11 24.36 33.18
CA PRO A 275 -72.09 23.65 33.94
C PRO A 275 -72.01 24.18 35.39
N PRO A 276 -71.71 23.32 36.38
CA PRO A 276 -71.52 23.79 37.75
C PRO A 276 -70.32 24.73 37.84
N ALA A 277 -70.46 25.84 38.57
CA ALA A 277 -69.42 26.86 38.70
C ALA A 277 -68.11 26.32 39.32
N THR A 278 -68.23 25.30 40.19
CA THR A 278 -67.11 24.56 40.78
C THR A 278 -67.37 23.06 40.77
N GLY A 279 -66.31 22.27 40.57
CA GLY A 279 -66.35 20.80 40.56
C GLY A 279 -65.84 20.17 39.24
N PRO A 280 -65.70 18.83 39.18
CA PRO A 280 -64.91 18.08 38.18
C PRO A 280 -65.33 18.15 36.70
N GLY A 281 -66.16 19.11 36.31
CA GLY A 281 -66.55 19.36 34.92
C GLY A 281 -66.80 20.84 34.59
N SER A 282 -66.42 21.77 35.49
CA SER A 282 -66.59 23.20 35.26
C SER A 282 -65.73 23.71 34.10
N ARG A 283 -66.16 24.79 33.42
CA ARG A 283 -65.39 25.41 32.32
C ARG A 283 -63.97 25.77 32.74
N VAL A 284 -63.82 26.31 33.95
CA VAL A 284 -62.52 26.70 34.51
C VAL A 284 -61.63 25.49 34.74
N GLN A 285 -62.17 24.37 35.27
CA GLN A 285 -61.37 23.16 35.49
C GLN A 285 -61.02 22.45 34.17
N ARG A 286 -61.93 22.39 33.20
CA ARG A 286 -61.63 21.90 31.84
C ARG A 286 -60.56 22.77 31.17
N GLY A 287 -60.75 24.09 31.16
CA GLY A 287 -59.77 25.05 30.63
C GLY A 287 -58.44 25.11 31.40
N ALA A 288 -58.37 24.57 32.62
CA ALA A 288 -57.12 24.34 33.34
C ALA A 288 -56.46 23.02 32.92
N HIS A 289 -57.22 21.92 32.88
CA HIS A 289 -56.75 20.61 32.43
C HIS A 289 -56.22 20.66 30.99
N LEU A 290 -56.96 21.31 30.09
CA LEU A 290 -56.56 21.50 28.69
C LEU A 290 -55.23 22.29 28.59
N THR A 291 -55.00 23.29 29.46
CA THR A 291 -53.68 23.95 29.55
C THR A 291 -52.58 23.07 30.17
N THR A 292 -52.90 22.10 31.03
CA THR A 292 -51.88 21.13 31.53
C THR A 292 -51.49 20.10 30.45
N VAL A 293 -52.45 19.59 29.67
CA VAL A 293 -52.15 18.67 28.55
C VAL A 293 -51.39 19.41 27.46
N LEU A 294 -51.78 20.65 27.13
CA LEU A 294 -51.04 21.51 26.21
C LEU A 294 -49.58 21.69 26.67
N ALA A 295 -49.34 21.96 27.95
CA ALA A 295 -47.98 22.07 28.49
C ALA A 295 -47.18 20.76 28.37
N GLN A 296 -47.82 19.60 28.60
CA GLN A 296 -47.20 18.29 28.40
C GLN A 296 -46.81 18.04 26.94
N VAL A 297 -47.73 18.28 25.98
CA VAL A 297 -47.45 18.10 24.55
C VAL A 297 -46.42 19.11 24.03
N ARG A 298 -46.37 20.31 24.60
CA ARG A 298 -45.34 21.31 24.31
C ARG A 298 -43.95 20.85 24.77
N GLU A 299 -43.86 20.27 25.96
CA GLU A 299 -42.59 19.74 26.49
C GLU A 299 -42.15 18.47 25.77
N LEU A 300 -43.10 17.60 25.37
CA LEU A 300 -42.83 16.48 24.48
C LEU A 300 -42.20 16.94 23.16
N VAL A 301 -42.71 18.00 22.53
CA VAL A 301 -42.12 18.57 21.31
C VAL A 301 -40.76 19.24 21.55
N ASN A 302 -40.47 19.73 22.76
CA ASN A 302 -39.13 20.17 23.14
C ASN A 302 -38.16 18.97 23.27
N SER A 303 -38.61 17.86 23.88
CA SER A 303 -37.86 16.61 24.00
C SER A 303 -37.53 16.03 22.61
N MET A 304 -38.52 16.01 21.71
CA MET A 304 -38.33 15.62 20.31
C MET A 304 -37.31 16.51 19.58
N GLU A 305 -37.28 17.83 19.84
CA GLU A 305 -36.25 18.69 19.25
C GLU A 305 -34.86 18.41 19.80
N TYR A 306 -34.72 18.15 21.10
CA TYR A 306 -33.44 17.81 21.73
C TYR A 306 -32.82 16.59 21.03
N GLU A 307 -33.55 15.47 20.98
CA GLU A 307 -33.09 14.24 20.34
C GLU A 307 -32.95 14.35 18.82
N ALA A 308 -33.78 15.15 18.14
CA ALA A 308 -33.63 15.38 16.70
C ALA A 308 -32.29 16.01 16.30
N ASN A 309 -31.53 16.60 17.24
CA ASN A 309 -30.16 17.03 16.98
C ASN A 309 -29.16 15.86 16.91
N ASP A 310 -29.33 14.85 17.76
CA ASP A 310 -28.48 13.64 17.83
C ASP A 310 -28.73 12.66 16.68
N LEU A 311 -29.87 12.76 15.98
CA LEU A 311 -30.11 11.98 14.76
C LEU A 311 -29.09 12.29 13.64
N PRO A 312 -28.71 11.30 12.80
CA PRO A 312 -27.86 11.51 11.64
C PRO A 312 -28.47 12.50 10.65
N ALA A 313 -27.62 13.22 9.90
CA ALA A 313 -28.05 14.29 8.98
C ALA A 313 -29.21 13.90 8.04
N ALA A 314 -29.22 12.67 7.51
CA ALA A 314 -30.24 12.17 6.59
C ALA A 314 -31.63 11.91 7.22
N HIS A 315 -31.73 11.81 8.56
CA HIS A 315 -33.00 11.64 9.27
C HIS A 315 -33.34 12.87 10.12
N ARG A 316 -32.32 13.60 10.58
CA ARG A 316 -32.47 14.90 11.27
C ARG A 316 -33.21 15.94 10.42
N GLN A 317 -32.99 15.96 9.10
CA GLN A 317 -33.68 16.91 8.22
C GLN A 317 -35.20 16.67 8.23
N THR A 318 -35.64 15.44 7.95
CA THR A 318 -37.06 15.07 7.93
C THR A 318 -37.70 15.12 9.32
N ALA A 319 -36.96 14.84 10.39
CA ALA A 319 -37.42 15.03 11.76
C ALA A 319 -37.67 16.52 12.09
N LYS A 320 -36.76 17.42 11.69
CA LYS A 320 -36.91 18.87 11.92
C LYS A 320 -38.03 19.49 11.11
N GLU A 321 -38.29 19.00 9.90
CA GLU A 321 -39.46 19.39 9.10
C GLU A 321 -40.78 19.01 9.80
N ARG A 322 -40.89 17.78 10.33
CA ARG A 322 -42.06 17.35 11.15
C ARG A 322 -42.21 18.16 12.43
N ILE A 323 -41.13 18.43 13.15
CA ILE A 323 -41.15 19.24 14.38
C ILE A 323 -41.56 20.69 14.09
N ALA A 324 -41.19 21.25 12.93
CA ALA A 324 -41.69 22.55 12.50
C ALA A 324 -43.21 22.52 12.24
N GLU A 325 -43.72 21.48 11.60
CA GLU A 325 -45.17 21.26 11.41
C GLU A 325 -45.90 21.11 12.75
N TYR A 326 -45.38 20.30 13.67
CA TYR A 326 -45.93 20.12 15.02
C TYR A 326 -45.90 21.42 15.82
N ARG A 327 -44.91 22.29 15.63
CA ARG A 327 -44.88 23.63 16.22
C ARG A 327 -45.90 24.59 15.60
N THR A 328 -46.17 24.52 14.29
CA THR A 328 -47.28 25.29 13.70
C THR A 328 -48.64 24.78 14.17
N ASN A 329 -48.81 23.46 14.30
CA ASN A 329 -50.03 22.83 14.79
C ASN A 329 -50.25 23.09 16.30
N LEU A 330 -49.19 23.10 17.12
CA LEU A 330 -49.28 23.54 18.51
C LEU A 330 -49.58 25.03 18.62
N ARG A 331 -49.08 25.90 17.74
CA ARG A 331 -49.45 27.33 17.75
C ARG A 331 -50.92 27.55 17.39
N THR A 332 -51.45 26.87 16.37
CA THR A 332 -52.87 27.01 16.00
C THR A 332 -53.80 26.36 17.03
N LEU A 333 -53.37 25.28 17.70
CA LEU A 333 -54.04 24.75 18.88
C LEU A 333 -53.96 25.73 20.05
N GLU A 334 -52.79 26.29 20.38
CA GLU A 334 -52.60 27.30 21.43
C GLU A 334 -53.47 28.54 21.20
N GLU A 335 -53.50 29.07 19.99
CA GLU A 335 -54.35 30.19 19.60
C GLU A 335 -55.83 29.80 19.67
N GLY A 336 -56.20 28.60 19.21
CA GLY A 336 -57.56 28.08 19.32
C GLY A 336 -58.01 27.80 20.76
N ILE A 337 -57.11 27.38 21.64
CA ILE A 337 -57.34 27.10 23.07
C ILE A 337 -57.33 28.41 23.86
N ALA A 338 -56.48 29.37 23.51
CA ALA A 338 -56.50 30.72 24.07
C ALA A 338 -57.77 31.47 23.63
N HIS A 339 -58.22 31.29 22.38
CA HIS A 339 -59.51 31.79 21.92
C HIS A 339 -60.66 31.08 22.64
N LEU A 340 -60.66 29.75 22.77
CA LEU A 340 -61.70 29.04 23.51
C LEU A 340 -61.70 29.29 25.01
N LYS A 341 -60.53 29.59 25.60
CA LYS A 341 -60.40 30.02 27.00
C LYS A 341 -60.71 31.50 27.16
N ALA A 342 -60.54 32.32 26.13
CA ALA A 342 -61.12 33.65 26.05
C ALA A 342 -62.65 33.52 25.96
N ASP A 343 -63.21 32.82 24.97
CA ASP A 343 -64.64 32.55 24.79
C ASP A 343 -65.29 31.85 26.00
N ALA A 344 -64.59 30.99 26.74
CA ALA A 344 -65.09 30.40 27.98
C ALA A 344 -64.98 31.40 29.14
N SER A 345 -63.82 32.04 29.34
CA SER A 345 -63.68 33.12 30.33
C SER A 345 -64.34 34.43 29.91
N ALA A 346 -65.08 34.46 28.79
CA ALA A 346 -65.94 35.51 28.25
C ALA A 346 -67.39 35.01 28.15
N ALA A 347 -67.65 33.71 28.03
CA ALA A 347 -68.90 33.15 28.53
C ALA A 347 -69.01 33.30 30.06
N ASP A 348 -67.89 33.59 30.74
CA ASP A 348 -67.79 34.02 32.14
C ASP A 348 -67.38 35.52 32.30
N ARG A 349 -67.07 36.28 31.22
CA ARG A 349 -66.74 37.74 31.25
C ARG A 349 -67.51 38.67 30.30
N LEU A 350 -68.14 38.27 29.20
CA LEU A 350 -69.39 38.92 28.80
C LEU A 350 -70.53 38.63 29.81
N ASP A 351 -70.34 37.67 30.72
CA ASP A 351 -71.08 37.58 31.99
C ASP A 351 -70.47 38.51 33.11
N LEU A 352 -69.38 39.29 32.85
CA LEU A 352 -68.72 40.29 33.75
C LEU A 352 -68.25 41.65 33.11
N LEU A 353 -67.13 41.74 32.32
CA LEU A 353 -66.45 42.93 31.70
C LEU A 353 -65.60 42.60 30.40
N GLY A 354 -65.17 43.54 29.48
CA GLY A 354 -64.15 43.23 28.40
C GLY A 354 -63.61 44.28 27.35
N ASP A 355 -62.52 43.91 26.59
CA ASP A 355 -61.95 44.34 25.22
C ASP A 355 -60.62 45.24 24.99
N ILE A 356 -59.90 45.12 23.81
CA ILE A 356 -58.91 46.04 23.03
C ILE A 356 -57.31 45.74 22.82
N GLU A 357 -56.54 46.33 21.81
CA GLU A 357 -55.20 45.99 21.06
C GLU A 357 -54.01 47.10 20.93
N ARG A 358 -52.79 47.11 20.21
CA ARG A 358 -51.61 46.25 19.66
C ARG A 358 -50.54 47.00 18.67
N ARG A 359 -49.34 46.44 18.22
CA ARG A 359 -48.40 46.72 16.96
C ARG A 359 -47.04 47.62 17.07
N LYS A 360 -45.92 47.78 16.23
CA LYS A 360 -45.05 47.06 15.13
C LYS A 360 -43.76 47.81 14.39
N THR A 361 -42.47 47.29 14.30
CA THR A 361 -41.20 47.47 13.36
C THR A 361 -40.34 48.82 13.12
N GLY A 362 -39.09 49.03 12.51
CA GLY A 362 -37.78 48.37 11.98
C GLY A 362 -37.17 48.81 10.54
N ALA A 363 -35.89 48.78 9.96
CA ALA A 363 -34.38 48.97 10.24
C ALA A 363 -33.32 48.83 8.97
N GLY A 364 -32.03 49.37 8.88
CA GLY A 364 -30.86 48.95 7.91
C GLY A 364 -29.72 49.92 7.27
N GLY A 365 -28.48 49.48 6.77
CA GLY A 365 -27.46 50.16 5.79
C GLY A 365 -25.84 50.08 5.86
N ALA A 366 -24.95 50.12 4.76
CA ALA A 366 -23.39 50.26 4.70
C ALA A 366 -22.56 50.28 3.28
N ASN A 367 -21.24 50.75 3.11
CA ASN A 367 -20.18 50.57 1.95
C ASN A 367 -18.73 51.30 2.12
N GLU A 368 -17.55 51.42 1.36
CA GLU A 368 -16.71 50.88 0.15
C GLU A 368 -15.17 51.44 -0.08
N ALA A 369 -14.34 51.00 -1.12
CA ALA A 369 -13.10 51.55 -1.91
C ALA A 369 -11.54 51.58 -1.42
N LYS A 370 -10.35 51.82 -2.14
CA LYS A 370 -9.63 51.53 -3.50
C LYS A 370 -8.04 51.92 -3.62
N ASP A 371 -7.25 51.70 -4.76
CA ASP A 371 -5.72 51.66 -5.08
C ASP A 371 -5.17 52.28 -6.49
N PRO A 372 -3.92 52.22 -7.18
CA PRO A 372 -2.43 51.79 -7.05
C PRO A 372 -1.23 52.63 -7.80
N GLY A 373 -0.02 52.11 -8.26
CA GLY A 373 1.15 52.82 -9.02
C GLY A 373 2.42 52.01 -9.64
N ALA A 374 3.47 52.59 -10.37
CA ALA A 374 4.65 51.91 -11.12
C ALA A 374 5.96 52.72 -11.68
N LEU A 375 6.95 52.11 -12.47
CA LEU A 375 8.12 52.58 -13.41
C LEU A 375 9.67 52.60 -12.94
N ASP A 376 10.89 52.71 -13.64
CA ASP A 376 11.65 52.45 -14.99
C ASP A 376 13.23 52.87 -14.91
N ASP A 377 14.30 52.87 -15.81
CA ASP A 377 15.05 52.01 -16.86
C ASP A 377 16.54 52.51 -17.35
N ALA A 378 17.39 51.70 -18.09
CA ALA A 378 18.49 51.95 -19.16
C ALA A 378 20.09 52.10 -19.03
N THR A 379 20.92 51.51 -19.98
CA THR A 379 22.15 52.06 -20.76
C THR A 379 23.17 51.00 -21.40
N LYS A 380 24.14 51.39 -22.32
CA LYS A 380 24.84 50.56 -23.38
C LYS A 380 26.41 50.44 -23.43
N ALA A 381 26.88 49.26 -23.91
CA ALA A 381 27.96 48.89 -24.88
C ALA A 381 29.36 49.59 -25.03
N HIS A 382 30.47 48.79 -24.96
CA HIS A 382 31.81 49.12 -25.54
C HIS A 382 32.80 47.91 -25.64
N ARG A 383 32.88 47.11 -26.73
CA ARG A 383 33.87 45.99 -26.86
C ARG A 383 34.10 45.32 -28.25
N MET A 384 34.43 46.04 -29.33
CA MET A 384 34.56 45.41 -30.68
C MET A 384 35.89 45.61 -31.44
N ALA A 385 36.96 46.07 -30.78
CA ALA A 385 38.26 46.39 -31.41
C ALA A 385 39.42 45.42 -31.08
N MET A 386 39.14 44.20 -30.59
CA MET A 386 40.12 43.26 -30.02
C MET A 386 39.97 41.85 -30.61
N LEU A 387 40.37 41.63 -31.87
CA LEU A 387 40.18 40.32 -32.55
C LEU A 387 41.35 39.80 -33.40
N ASP A 388 42.24 40.65 -33.94
CA ASP A 388 43.15 40.19 -35.02
C ASP A 388 44.48 39.57 -34.53
N ASN A 389 45.01 40.01 -33.37
CA ASN A 389 46.19 39.37 -32.75
C ASN A 389 45.94 37.93 -32.28
N THR A 390 44.67 37.49 -32.24
CA THR A 390 44.26 36.16 -31.76
C THR A 390 44.67 35.01 -32.69
N ALA A 391 44.94 35.28 -33.97
CA ALA A 391 45.09 34.23 -34.99
C ALA A 391 46.28 33.28 -34.78
N LYS A 392 47.46 33.80 -34.40
CA LYS A 392 48.67 32.96 -34.18
C LYS A 392 48.80 32.42 -32.76
N PHE A 393 48.15 33.06 -31.79
CA PHE A 393 47.92 32.47 -30.46
C PHE A 393 47.04 31.21 -30.56
N LYS A 394 46.04 31.22 -31.46
CA LYS A 394 45.04 30.15 -31.65
C LYS A 394 45.60 28.76 -31.97
N ASP A 395 46.72 28.61 -32.69
CA ASP A 395 47.25 27.28 -33.04
C ASP A 395 48.05 26.65 -31.87
N ALA A 396 48.92 27.42 -31.23
CA ALA A 396 49.65 26.96 -30.04
C ALA A 396 48.68 26.74 -28.86
N SER A 397 47.75 27.68 -28.65
CA SER A 397 46.64 27.52 -27.71
C SER A 397 45.75 26.34 -28.09
N GLY A 398 45.50 26.05 -29.37
CA GLY A 398 44.68 24.92 -29.81
C GLY A 398 45.24 23.55 -29.39
N LYS A 399 46.56 23.38 -29.42
CA LYS A 399 47.23 22.15 -28.95
C LYS A 399 47.25 22.05 -27.43
N LEU A 400 47.50 23.17 -26.74
CA LEU A 400 47.46 23.23 -25.28
C LEU A 400 46.02 22.99 -24.78
N LEU A 401 45.01 23.55 -25.45
CA LEU A 401 43.59 23.39 -25.19
C LEU A 401 43.05 22.01 -25.57
N GLN A 402 43.74 21.24 -26.40
CA GLN A 402 43.45 19.81 -26.60
C GLN A 402 43.99 18.95 -25.45
N ALA A 403 45.18 19.26 -24.93
CA ALA A 403 45.71 18.59 -23.74
C ALA A 403 44.91 18.98 -22.47
N GLU A 404 44.57 20.26 -22.33
CA GLU A 404 43.71 20.81 -21.27
C GLU A 404 42.29 20.25 -21.37
N ARG A 405 41.72 20.10 -22.58
CA ARG A 405 40.47 19.34 -22.76
C ARG A 405 40.62 17.90 -22.34
N LEU A 406 41.62 17.15 -22.80
CA LEU A 406 41.75 15.74 -22.38
C LEU A 406 41.95 15.60 -20.87
N LEU A 407 42.62 16.56 -20.23
CA LEU A 407 42.77 16.61 -18.77
C LEU A 407 41.45 16.99 -18.07
N ASN A 408 40.70 17.96 -18.59
CA ASN A 408 39.41 18.42 -18.07
C ASN A 408 38.28 17.41 -18.36
N ASP A 409 38.34 16.66 -19.46
CA ASP A 409 37.46 15.52 -19.76
C ASP A 409 37.78 14.38 -18.77
N THR A 410 39.05 14.17 -18.41
CA THR A 410 39.45 13.22 -17.34
C THR A 410 39.07 13.73 -15.95
N GLU A 411 39.17 15.03 -15.69
CA GLU A 411 38.76 15.68 -14.44
C GLU A 411 37.24 15.69 -14.29
N THR A 412 36.48 15.91 -15.36
CA THR A 412 35.02 15.84 -15.35
C THR A 412 34.51 14.41 -15.29
N VAL A 413 35.12 13.43 -15.97
CA VAL A 413 34.79 12.01 -15.74
C VAL A 413 35.18 11.58 -14.31
N GLY A 414 36.30 12.06 -13.78
CA GLY A 414 36.72 11.81 -12.39
C GLY A 414 35.81 12.49 -11.37
N ASN A 415 35.36 13.71 -11.64
CA ASN A 415 34.45 14.49 -10.80
C ASN A 415 33.00 14.06 -10.96
N GLU A 416 32.59 13.51 -12.11
CA GLU A 416 31.30 12.85 -12.32
C GLU A 416 31.28 11.48 -11.63
N ALA A 417 32.39 10.74 -11.65
CA ALA A 417 32.54 9.54 -10.82
C ALA A 417 32.50 9.88 -9.31
N LEU A 418 33.23 10.91 -8.86
CA LEU A 418 33.18 11.39 -7.47
C LEU A 418 31.82 11.99 -7.09
N THR A 419 31.14 12.68 -8.00
CA THR A 419 29.80 13.25 -7.80
C THR A 419 28.75 12.14 -7.81
N SER A 420 28.90 11.10 -8.63
CA SER A 420 28.06 9.90 -8.59
C SER A 420 28.27 9.10 -7.31
N LEU A 421 29.51 8.94 -6.82
CA LEU A 421 29.80 8.34 -5.52
C LEU A 421 29.29 9.19 -4.35
N ARG A 422 29.40 10.52 -4.43
CA ARG A 422 28.78 11.47 -3.49
C ARG A 422 27.26 11.34 -3.50
N TYR A 423 26.64 11.37 -4.67
CA TYR A 423 25.19 11.26 -4.84
C TYR A 423 24.67 9.88 -4.41
N GLN A 424 25.42 8.80 -4.63
CA GLN A 424 25.11 7.47 -4.09
C GLN A 424 25.24 7.43 -2.56
N THR A 425 26.24 8.11 -1.99
CA THR A 425 26.43 8.23 -0.53
C THR A 425 25.33 9.10 0.10
N GLU A 426 24.97 10.20 -0.53
CA GLU A 426 23.91 11.13 -0.13
C GLU A 426 22.52 10.48 -0.29
N THR A 427 22.30 9.72 -1.37
CA THR A 427 21.10 8.88 -1.54
C THR A 427 21.05 7.78 -0.47
N MET A 428 22.17 7.15 -0.14
CA MET A 428 22.25 6.15 0.92
C MET A 428 22.01 6.75 2.31
N GLN A 429 22.53 7.94 2.59
CA GLN A 429 22.26 8.69 3.82
C GLN A 429 20.80 9.15 3.89
N HIS A 430 20.23 9.64 2.79
CA HIS A 430 18.82 10.01 2.70
C HIS A 430 17.89 8.78 2.85
N ILE A 431 18.29 7.62 2.33
CA ILE A 431 17.59 6.34 2.58
C ILE A 431 17.69 5.96 4.06
N GLN A 432 18.83 6.17 4.74
CA GLN A 432 18.95 5.93 6.18
C GLN A 432 18.08 6.90 7.01
N GLU A 433 18.13 8.20 6.73
CA GLU A 433 17.30 9.22 7.41
C GLU A 433 15.81 8.98 7.18
N THR A 434 15.39 8.67 5.95
CA THR A 434 13.99 8.33 5.66
C THR A 434 13.56 6.99 6.25
N THR A 435 14.46 5.99 6.36
CA THR A 435 14.17 4.74 7.08
C THR A 435 13.96 4.99 8.58
N ILE A 436 14.76 5.86 9.20
CA ILE A 436 14.62 6.26 10.61
C ILE A 436 13.32 7.06 10.82
N ALA A 437 13.00 8.01 9.94
CA ALA A 437 11.76 8.77 9.99
C ALA A 437 10.52 7.87 9.79
N VAL A 438 10.60 6.87 8.91
CA VAL A 438 9.55 5.87 8.72
C VAL A 438 9.40 4.98 9.96
N ASP A 439 10.48 4.59 10.66
CA ASP A 439 10.37 3.86 11.93
C ASP A 439 9.75 4.72 13.05
N GLU A 440 10.03 6.04 13.09
CA GLU A 440 9.37 6.96 14.02
C GLU A 440 7.87 7.14 13.71
N GLU A 441 7.48 7.32 12.45
CA GLU A 441 6.07 7.36 12.04
C GLU A 441 5.35 6.02 12.28
N VAL A 442 6.02 4.89 12.04
CA VAL A 442 5.50 3.55 12.34
C VAL A 442 5.37 3.34 13.85
N SER A 443 6.32 3.83 14.66
CA SER A 443 6.27 3.81 16.12
C SER A 443 5.05 4.56 16.65
N ASP A 444 4.81 5.80 16.19
CA ASP A 444 3.64 6.57 16.60
C ASP A 444 2.32 5.99 16.04
N ALA A 445 2.33 5.39 14.84
CA ALA A 445 1.19 4.62 14.34
C ALA A 445 0.87 3.39 15.22
N ARG A 446 1.87 2.58 15.60
CA ARG A 446 1.71 1.44 16.54
C ARG A 446 1.14 1.93 17.88
N LYS A 447 1.65 3.05 18.40
CA LYS A 447 1.23 3.69 19.66
C LYS A 447 -0.23 4.13 19.61
N ILE A 448 -0.67 4.81 18.55
CA ILE A 448 -2.06 5.21 18.30
C ILE A 448 -2.97 3.97 18.20
N ILE A 449 -2.59 2.95 17.41
CA ILE A 449 -3.34 1.70 17.27
C ILE A 449 -3.50 1.00 18.64
N SER A 450 -2.43 0.94 19.45
CA SER A 450 -2.49 0.37 20.81
C SER A 450 -3.44 1.15 21.74
N GLY A 451 -3.52 2.47 21.58
CA GLY A 451 -4.47 3.33 22.28
C GLY A 451 -5.91 3.00 21.90
N MET A 452 -6.20 2.90 20.60
CA MET A 452 -7.52 2.53 20.09
C MET A 452 -7.94 1.11 20.51
N GLN A 453 -7.01 0.16 20.55
CA GLN A 453 -7.28 -1.19 21.07
C GLN A 453 -7.68 -1.18 22.55
N LYS A 454 -6.96 -0.42 23.40
CA LYS A 454 -7.29 -0.26 24.83
C LYS A 454 -8.67 0.39 25.04
N VAL A 455 -9.05 1.35 24.18
CA VAL A 455 -10.39 1.96 24.18
C VAL A 455 -11.46 0.94 23.75
N MET A 456 -11.23 0.15 22.70
CA MET A 456 -12.17 -0.89 22.26
C MET A 456 -12.43 -1.95 23.34
N ILE A 457 -11.40 -2.38 24.08
CA ILE A 457 -11.55 -3.35 25.19
C ILE A 457 -12.46 -2.79 26.28
N LYS A 458 -12.29 -1.50 26.66
CA LYS A 458 -13.15 -0.83 27.64
C LYS A 458 -14.62 -0.78 27.18
N HIS A 459 -14.88 -0.39 25.93
CA HIS A 459 -16.26 -0.36 25.40
C HIS A 459 -16.91 -1.75 25.36
N LYS A 460 -16.16 -2.80 24.99
CA LYS A 460 -16.66 -4.18 25.03
C LYS A 460 -17.02 -4.62 26.46
N LEU A 461 -16.16 -4.31 27.44
CA LEU A 461 -16.40 -4.64 28.85
C LEU A 461 -17.64 -3.93 29.41
N VAL A 462 -17.82 -2.64 29.11
CA VAL A 462 -19.01 -1.87 29.51
C VAL A 462 -20.28 -2.44 28.86
N LEU A 463 -20.25 -2.79 27.57
CA LEU A 463 -21.39 -3.41 26.89
C LEU A 463 -21.77 -4.75 27.52
N THR A 464 -20.79 -5.62 27.82
CA THR A 464 -21.04 -6.90 28.50
C THR A 464 -21.64 -6.69 29.89
N ALA A 465 -21.17 -5.70 30.65
CA ALA A 465 -21.72 -5.39 31.97
C ALA A 465 -23.20 -4.96 31.89
N ILE A 466 -23.57 -4.12 30.91
CA ILE A 466 -24.97 -3.70 30.68
C ILE A 466 -25.86 -4.91 30.36
N ILE A 467 -25.38 -5.83 29.50
CA ILE A 467 -26.12 -7.06 29.16
C ILE A 467 -26.34 -7.95 30.40
N ILE A 468 -25.33 -8.10 31.27
CA ILE A 468 -25.45 -8.86 32.51
C ILE A 468 -26.49 -8.23 33.46
N VAL A 469 -26.50 -6.90 33.60
CA VAL A 469 -27.50 -6.18 34.42
C VAL A 469 -28.91 -6.37 33.87
N LEU A 470 -29.08 -6.30 32.54
CA LEU A 470 -30.38 -6.49 31.89
C LEU A 470 -30.91 -7.92 32.08
N LEU A 471 -30.06 -8.93 31.92
CA LEU A 471 -30.40 -10.34 32.18
C LEU A 471 -30.77 -10.58 33.65
N SER A 472 -30.06 -9.94 34.59
CA SER A 472 -30.36 -10.00 36.02
C SER A 472 -31.76 -9.43 36.34
N LEU A 473 -32.11 -8.27 35.77
CA LEU A 473 -33.45 -7.68 35.91
C LEU A 473 -34.56 -8.59 35.37
N ILE A 474 -34.34 -9.23 34.21
CA ILE A 474 -35.28 -10.21 33.64
C ILE A 474 -35.45 -11.41 34.58
N PHE A 475 -34.35 -11.93 35.13
CA PHE A 475 -34.38 -13.07 36.06
C PHE A 475 -35.14 -12.74 37.36
N VAL A 476 -34.94 -11.54 37.91
CA VAL A 476 -35.68 -11.05 39.09
C VAL A 476 -37.17 -10.87 38.77
N ALA A 477 -37.51 -10.32 37.60
CA ALA A 477 -38.91 -10.15 37.18
C ALA A 477 -39.64 -11.50 37.04
N ILE A 478 -38.98 -12.51 36.46
CA ILE A 478 -39.51 -13.88 36.36
C ILE A 478 -39.70 -14.49 37.76
N TYR A 479 -38.69 -14.39 38.63
CA TYR A 479 -38.77 -14.91 40.01
C TYR A 479 -39.92 -14.29 40.81
N VAL A 480 -40.09 -12.97 40.75
CA VAL A 480 -41.20 -12.26 41.42
C VAL A 480 -42.55 -12.65 40.83
N SER A 481 -42.65 -12.81 39.50
CA SER A 481 -43.87 -13.26 38.83
C SER A 481 -44.29 -14.67 39.27
N VAL A 482 -43.36 -15.63 39.28
CA VAL A 482 -43.59 -17.00 39.73
C VAL A 482 -43.97 -17.04 41.22
N ALA A 483 -43.24 -16.33 42.08
CA ALA A 483 -43.53 -16.26 43.52
C ALA A 483 -44.91 -15.62 43.81
N LYS A 484 -45.33 -14.62 43.03
CA LYS A 484 -46.67 -14.02 43.10
C LYS A 484 -47.75 -15.00 42.63
N ASN A 485 -47.49 -15.76 41.56
CA ASN A 485 -48.44 -16.75 41.04
C ASN A 485 -48.71 -17.89 42.05
N HIS A 486 -47.67 -18.41 42.72
CA HIS A 486 -47.84 -19.43 43.76
C HIS A 486 -48.67 -18.95 44.96
N ARG A 487 -48.58 -17.65 45.34
CA ARG A 487 -49.47 -17.07 46.35
C ARG A 487 -50.92 -16.99 45.88
N ASN A 488 -51.14 -16.63 44.61
CA ASN A 488 -52.49 -16.55 44.01
C ASN A 488 -53.15 -17.93 43.81
N SER A 489 -52.38 -19.01 43.63
CA SER A 489 -52.96 -20.36 43.58
C SER A 489 -53.42 -20.89 44.95
N SER A 490 -52.83 -20.38 46.04
CA SER A 490 -53.11 -20.88 47.41
C SER A 490 -54.42 -20.35 48.02
N SER A 491 -55.16 -19.46 47.33
CA SER A 491 -56.38 -18.82 47.85
C SER A 491 -57.68 -19.31 47.21
N LYS A 492 -57.63 -20.39 46.40
CA LYS A 492 -58.77 -20.85 45.57
C LYS A 492 -59.31 -22.26 45.86
N SER A 493 -58.92 -22.89 46.97
CA SER A 493 -59.14 -24.32 47.21
C SER A 493 -60.02 -24.64 48.43
N THR A 494 -61.18 -23.97 48.59
CA THR A 494 -62.15 -24.29 49.67
C THR A 494 -63.63 -24.09 49.30
N GLU A 495 -64.08 -24.44 48.08
CA GLU A 495 -65.53 -24.64 47.82
C GLU A 495 -65.80 -25.43 46.53
N ALA A 496 -66.26 -26.70 46.63
CA ALA A 496 -66.95 -27.46 45.56
C ALA A 496 -67.35 -28.90 45.99
N THR A 497 -68.53 -29.07 46.61
CA THR A 497 -69.28 -30.36 46.69
C THR A 497 -70.75 -30.09 47.02
N GLY A 498 -71.76 -30.52 46.24
CA GLY A 498 -71.72 -31.15 44.91
C GLY A 498 -73.11 -31.56 44.40
N GLU A 499 -73.29 -31.47 43.07
CA GLU A 499 -74.35 -32.10 42.26
C GLU A 499 -75.84 -31.75 42.57
N PRO A 500 -76.87 -32.37 41.93
CA PRO A 500 -77.43 -31.79 40.70
C PRO A 500 -78.98 -31.72 40.68
N ILE A 501 -79.57 -31.37 39.52
CA ILE A 501 -80.70 -32.05 38.83
C ILE A 501 -81.36 -31.10 37.79
N THR A 502 -81.73 -31.66 36.62
CA THR A 502 -82.58 -31.18 35.48
C THR A 502 -83.27 -29.79 35.56
N SER A 503 -83.49 -29.06 34.44
CA SER A 503 -84.38 -29.53 33.34
C SER A 503 -84.50 -28.60 32.11
N VAL A 504 -85.10 -29.14 31.04
CA VAL A 504 -85.81 -28.49 29.90
C VAL A 504 -85.06 -27.49 28.98
N ALA A 505 -85.00 -27.86 27.70
CA ALA A 505 -84.91 -26.98 26.51
C ALA A 505 -86.30 -27.04 25.78
N PRO A 506 -86.70 -26.13 24.85
CA PRO A 506 -85.93 -25.54 23.73
C PRO A 506 -86.11 -23.98 23.66
N SER A 507 -85.78 -23.19 22.62
CA SER A 507 -85.72 -23.44 21.16
C SER A 507 -84.96 -22.38 20.34
N LEU A 508 -84.70 -22.72 19.06
CA LEU A 508 -84.87 -21.94 17.79
C LEU A 508 -84.76 -20.38 17.82
N SER A 509 -84.17 -19.68 16.83
CA SER A 509 -83.58 -20.06 15.52
C SER A 509 -82.89 -18.84 14.84
N TRP A 510 -82.50 -18.97 13.56
CA TRP A 510 -81.92 -17.91 12.68
C TRP A 510 -80.44 -17.59 12.98
N LEU A 511 -79.45 -18.28 12.40
CA LEU A 511 -79.02 -18.25 10.98
C LEU A 511 -79.03 -16.82 10.40
N SER A 512 -77.89 -16.13 10.38
CA SER A 512 -76.92 -16.19 9.27
C SER A 512 -77.46 -15.65 7.93
N SER A 513 -77.14 -14.39 7.63
CA SER A 513 -76.49 -13.99 6.37
C SER A 513 -76.40 -12.47 6.21
N LYS A 514 -75.17 -11.93 6.11
CA LYS A 514 -74.72 -10.81 5.26
C LYS A 514 -73.41 -10.21 5.77
N LEU A 515 -72.30 -10.64 5.18
CA LEU A 515 -71.08 -9.84 5.09
C LEU A 515 -70.37 -10.21 3.78
N LYS A 516 -70.94 -9.69 2.68
CA LYS A 516 -70.35 -9.74 1.34
C LYS A 516 -70.80 -8.53 0.52
N GLN A 517 -70.17 -7.40 0.81
CA GLN A 517 -69.89 -6.30 -0.12
C GLN A 517 -68.67 -5.57 0.41
#